data_AF-A0A3B0SGU1-F1
#
_entry.id   AF-A0A3B0SGU1-F1
#
_cell.length_a   1.000
_cell.length_b   1.000
_cell.length_c   1.000
_cell.angle_alpha   90.00
_cell.angle_beta   90.00
_cell.angle_gamma   90.00
#
_symmetry.space_group_name_H-M   'P 1'
#
loop_
_entity.id
_entity.type
_entity.pdbx_description
1 polymer ?
#
loop_
_entity_poly.entity_id
_entity_poly.type
_entity_poly.pdbx_seq_one_letter_code
_entity_poly.pdbx_strand_id
1 'polypeptide(L)'
;MILVAVDVPIVGDERRKNWAKIVTNVDESLASGWAFEGDFIATGGIQDVPIGSIILAYGERGSRTNPQVEAQVLKINNDGTVTLRASAKGRAWARTLRDQIVELLQEQSEAPIEQRAWDPALLAYSDAALQEELRRRDRVEPPADDSVNGER
;
A
#
# COMPACT_ATOMS: atom_id res chain seq x y z
N MET A 1 3.29 -10.84 -14.54
CA MET A 1 3.74 -9.92 -13.47
C MET A 1 4.80 -9.01 -14.08
N ILE A 2 4.60 -7.69 -14.04
CA ILE A 2 5.57 -6.74 -14.57
C ILE A 2 6.44 -6.30 -13.40
N LEU A 3 7.76 -6.41 -13.55
CA LEU A 3 8.74 -5.96 -12.56
C LEU A 3 9.22 -4.56 -12.91
N VAL A 4 9.59 -3.80 -11.88
CA VAL A 4 10.21 -2.50 -12.02
C VAL A 4 11.39 -2.39 -11.07
N ALA A 5 12.47 -1.79 -11.57
CA ALA A 5 13.67 -1.54 -10.80
C ALA A 5 13.42 -0.37 -9.84
N VAL A 6 13.54 -0.62 -8.54
CA VAL A 6 13.32 0.38 -7.48
C VAL A 6 14.51 0.43 -6.54
N ASP A 7 14.90 1.63 -6.12
CA ASP A 7 15.87 1.80 -5.04
C ASP A 7 15.19 1.54 -3.69
N VAL A 8 15.55 0.44 -3.03
CA VAL A 8 14.97 0.06 -1.74
C VAL A 8 15.74 0.77 -0.63
N PRO A 9 15.11 1.68 0.14
CA PRO A 9 15.84 2.49 1.09
C PRO A 9 16.37 1.66 2.27
N ILE A 10 17.52 2.08 2.80
CA ILE A 10 17.95 1.70 4.15
C ILE A 10 17.19 2.56 5.14
N VAL A 11 16.47 1.92 6.06
CA VAL A 11 15.86 2.58 7.22
C VAL A 11 16.82 2.44 8.42
N GLY A 12 16.97 3.51 9.21
CA GLY A 12 17.83 3.51 10.39
C GLY A 12 19.31 3.70 10.08
N ASP A 13 20.17 3.09 10.90
CA ASP A 13 21.63 3.09 10.72
C ASP A 13 22.04 1.80 10.01
N GLU A 14 22.77 1.92 8.89
CA GLU A 14 23.25 0.78 8.09
C GLU A 14 24.08 -0.23 8.90
N ARG A 15 24.74 0.21 9.97
CA ARG A 15 25.54 -0.63 10.87
C ARG A 15 24.67 -1.43 11.85
N ARG A 16 23.36 -1.23 11.82
CA ARG A 16 22.37 -1.86 12.69
C ARG A 16 21.43 -2.74 11.89
N LYS A 17 20.59 -3.49 12.62
CA LYS A 17 19.59 -4.35 12.02
C LYS A 17 18.67 -3.52 11.13
N ASN A 18 18.62 -3.89 9.86
CA ASN A 18 17.70 -3.35 8.89
C ASN A 18 17.27 -4.48 7.94
N TRP A 19 16.05 -4.41 7.44
CA TRP A 19 15.50 -5.35 6.47
C TRP A 19 14.33 -4.73 5.75
N ALA A 20 14.02 -5.22 4.55
CA ALA A 20 12.82 -4.89 3.82
C ALA A 20 12.08 -6.16 3.41
N LYS A 21 10.76 -6.07 3.33
CA LYS A 21 9.88 -7.18 2.98
C LYS A 21 8.79 -6.70 2.03
N ILE A 22 8.59 -7.41 0.93
CA ILE A 22 7.39 -7.26 0.10
C ILE A 22 6.26 -7.92 0.88
N VAL A 23 5.29 -7.13 1.32
CA VAL A 23 4.16 -7.64 2.10
C VAL A 23 3.06 -8.08 1.16
N THR A 24 2.61 -9.32 1.31
CA THR A 24 1.54 -9.91 0.50
C THR A 24 0.26 -10.15 1.31
N ASN A 25 0.38 -10.27 2.63
CA ASN A 25 -0.74 -10.50 3.52
C ASN A 25 -0.41 -10.05 4.96
N VAL A 26 -1.47 -9.80 5.74
CA VAL A 26 -1.40 -9.61 7.19
C VAL A 26 -2.26 -10.68 7.84
N ASP A 27 -1.63 -11.65 8.51
CA ASP A 27 -2.37 -12.67 9.26
C ASP A 27 -2.80 -12.10 10.61
N GLU A 28 -4.11 -11.92 10.79
CA GLU A 28 -4.75 -11.44 12.02
C GLU A 28 -5.24 -12.58 12.94
N SER A 29 -5.08 -13.85 12.53
CA SER A 29 -5.61 -15.01 13.27
C SER A 29 -4.70 -15.47 14.42
N LEU A 30 -3.50 -14.91 14.56
CA LEU A 30 -2.51 -15.34 15.54
C LEU A 30 -2.86 -14.90 16.96
N ALA A 31 -2.84 -15.84 17.91
CA ALA A 31 -3.09 -15.56 19.33
C ALA A 31 -2.09 -14.56 19.96
N SER A 32 -0.88 -14.42 19.39
CA SER A 32 0.15 -13.48 19.83
C SER A 32 0.07 -12.10 19.18
N GLY A 33 -0.87 -11.87 18.25
CA GLY A 33 -1.03 -10.61 17.54
C GLY A 33 -1.23 -10.81 16.04
N TRP A 34 -0.34 -10.23 15.22
CA TRP A 34 -0.40 -10.30 13.76
C TRP A 34 0.98 -10.60 13.17
N ALA A 35 0.98 -11.14 11.95
CA ALA A 35 2.20 -11.36 11.18
C ALA A 35 2.10 -10.72 9.79
N PHE A 36 3.16 -10.03 9.38
CA PHE A 36 3.33 -9.57 8.00
C PHE A 36 3.94 -10.69 7.17
N GLU A 37 3.22 -11.19 6.18
CA GLU A 37 3.65 -12.28 5.28
C GLU A 37 4.24 -11.73 3.97
N GLY A 38 5.01 -12.56 3.28
CA GLY A 38 5.67 -12.23 2.01
C GLY A 38 7.18 -12.44 2.02
N ASP A 39 7.88 -11.80 1.08
CA ASP A 39 9.27 -12.11 0.74
C ASP A 39 10.25 -11.03 1.21
N PHE A 40 11.37 -11.45 1.78
CA PHE A 40 12.45 -10.53 2.16
C PHE A 40 13.26 -10.11 0.93
N ILE A 41 13.62 -8.83 0.88
CA ILE A 41 14.43 -8.23 -0.18
C ILE A 41 15.62 -7.46 0.42
N ALA A 42 16.65 -7.24 -0.38
CA ALA A 42 17.80 -6.46 0.04
C ALA A 42 17.46 -4.97 0.16
N THR A 43 18.03 -4.31 1.17
CA THR A 43 17.98 -2.86 1.38
C THR A 43 19.25 -2.19 0.83
N GLY A 44 19.16 -0.89 0.51
CA GLY A 44 20.32 -0.08 0.12
C GLY A 44 20.79 -0.29 -1.31
N GLY A 45 19.90 -0.73 -2.18
CA GLY A 45 20.21 -0.94 -3.58
C GLY A 45 18.97 -1.15 -4.43
N ILE A 46 19.21 -1.22 -5.74
CA ILE A 46 18.17 -1.44 -6.74
C ILE A 46 17.72 -2.90 -6.69
N GLN A 47 16.42 -3.12 -6.63
CA GLN A 47 15.78 -4.43 -6.68
C GLN A 47 14.67 -4.43 -7.74
N ASP A 48 14.51 -5.55 -8.43
CA ASP A 48 13.35 -5.76 -9.30
C ASP A 48 12.16 -6.23 -8.46
N VAL A 49 11.16 -5.36 -8.35
CA VAL A 49 9.98 -5.58 -7.50
C VAL A 49 8.72 -5.53 -8.38
N PRO A 50 7.68 -6.33 -8.11
CA PRO A 50 6.43 -6.22 -8.85
C PRO A 50 5.81 -4.82 -8.72
N ILE A 51 5.29 -4.31 -9.85
CA ILE A 51 4.56 -3.05 -9.84
C ILE A 51 3.38 -3.14 -8.87
N GLY A 52 3.17 -2.05 -8.12
CA GLY A 52 2.08 -1.95 -7.16
C GLY A 52 2.45 -2.46 -5.78
N SER A 53 3.48 -3.30 -5.62
CA SER A 53 3.86 -3.94 -4.37
C SER A 53 3.96 -2.98 -3.17
N ILE A 54 3.66 -3.52 -1.98
CA ILE A 54 3.85 -2.82 -0.71
C ILE A 54 5.13 -3.35 -0.07
N ILE A 55 6.07 -2.45 0.20
CA ILE A 55 7.29 -2.77 0.93
C ILE A 55 7.16 -2.26 2.36
N LEU A 56 7.40 -3.16 3.32
CA LEU A 56 7.64 -2.83 4.71
C LEU A 56 9.15 -2.82 4.95
N ALA A 57 9.71 -1.64 5.23
CA ALA A 57 11.11 -1.46 5.57
C ALA A 57 11.27 -1.20 7.07
N TYR A 58 12.21 -1.88 7.70
CA TYR A 58 12.54 -1.79 9.12
C TYR A 58 14.01 -1.41 9.30
N GLY A 59 14.26 -0.60 10.31
CA GLY A 59 15.59 -0.21 10.72
C GLY A 59 15.70 0.07 12.21
N GLU A 60 16.93 0.01 12.71
CA GLU A 60 17.29 0.47 14.05
C GLU A 60 18.29 1.62 13.95
N ARG A 61 18.12 2.63 14.80
CA ARG A 61 19.06 3.73 14.97
C ARG A 61 19.55 3.80 16.41
N GLY A 62 20.70 4.43 16.64
CA GLY A 62 21.23 4.68 17.97
C GLY A 62 22.24 3.64 18.45
N SER A 63 22.40 3.56 19.76
CA SER A 63 23.43 2.73 20.38
C SER A 63 22.99 1.27 20.52
N ARG A 64 23.94 0.36 20.78
CA ARG A 64 23.63 -1.05 21.08
C ARG A 64 22.78 -1.20 22.35
N THR A 65 22.94 -0.28 23.30
CA THR A 65 22.26 -0.30 24.61
C THR A 65 20.93 0.44 24.61
N ASN A 66 20.69 1.30 23.62
CA ASN A 66 19.42 2.01 23.45
C ASN A 66 19.03 2.09 21.96
N PRO A 67 18.62 0.96 21.35
CA PRO A 67 18.18 0.95 19.96
C PRO A 67 16.82 1.65 19.82
N GLN A 68 16.69 2.43 18.75
CA GLN A 68 15.47 3.15 18.39
C GLN A 68 14.95 2.55 17.09
N VAL A 69 13.80 1.89 17.16
CA VAL A 69 13.16 1.27 16.01
C VAL A 69 12.51 2.32 15.13
N GLU A 70 12.70 2.19 13.83
CA GLU A 70 12.04 2.96 12.77
C GLU A 70 11.53 2.00 11.70
N ALA A 71 10.30 2.21 11.22
CA ALA A 71 9.71 1.41 10.15
C ALA A 71 8.94 2.30 9.18
N GLN A 72 8.90 1.90 7.91
CA GLN A 72 8.26 2.64 6.82
C GLN A 72 7.47 1.68 5.92
N VAL A 73 6.32 2.15 5.43
CA VAL A 73 5.50 1.46 4.43
C VAL A 73 5.58 2.24 3.14
N LEU A 74 5.99 1.56 2.08
CA LEU A 74 6.27 2.11 0.77
C LEU A 74 5.38 1.43 -0.27
N LYS A 75 4.78 2.19 -1.18
CA LYS A 75 4.04 1.67 -2.34
C LYS A 75 4.89 1.86 -3.59
N ILE A 76 5.06 0.79 -4.36
CA ILE A 76 5.80 0.80 -5.62
C ILE A 76 4.90 1.28 -6.75
N ASN A 77 5.32 2.35 -7.43
CA ASN A 77 4.61 2.90 -8.58
C ASN A 77 5.05 2.20 -9.88
N ASN A 78 4.30 2.40 -10.96
CA ASN A 78 4.58 1.77 -12.27
C ASN A 78 5.81 2.36 -13.00
N ASP A 79 6.24 3.56 -12.62
CA ASP A 79 7.37 4.29 -13.20
C ASP A 79 8.70 4.00 -12.46
N GLY A 80 8.68 3.11 -11.46
CA GLY A 80 9.85 2.76 -10.64
C GLY A 80 10.12 3.73 -9.50
N THR A 81 9.25 4.72 -9.29
CA THR A 81 9.29 5.55 -8.10
C THR A 81 8.59 4.88 -6.92
N VAL A 82 8.90 5.36 -5.72
CA VAL A 82 8.39 4.81 -4.47
C VAL A 82 7.64 5.90 -3.71
N THR A 83 6.41 5.60 -3.30
CA THR A 83 5.59 6.51 -2.48
C THR A 83 5.63 6.06 -1.02
N LEU A 84 6.12 6.93 -0.11
CA LEU A 84 5.99 6.69 1.32
C LEU A 84 4.52 6.87 1.75
N ARG A 85 3.92 5.80 2.30
CA ARG A 85 2.52 5.83 2.76
C ARG A 85 2.41 6.09 4.26
N ALA A 86 3.27 5.47 5.05
CA ALA A 86 3.31 5.69 6.50
C ALA A 86 4.69 5.39 7.07
N SER A 87 4.96 5.97 8.24
CA SER A 87 6.15 5.65 9.03
C SER A 87 5.81 5.58 10.51
N ALA A 88 6.54 4.74 11.25
CA ALA A 88 6.34 4.58 12.68
C ALA A 88 7.68 4.40 13.40
N LYS A 89 7.70 4.78 14.68
CA LYS A 89 8.87 4.65 15.55
C LYS A 89 8.51 4.00 16.88
N GLY A 90 9.51 3.43 17.54
CA GLY A 90 9.36 2.85 18.87
C GLY A 90 8.70 1.47 18.89
N ARG A 91 8.32 1.00 20.09
CA ARG A 91 7.95 -0.41 20.32
C ARG A 91 6.63 -0.83 19.69
N ALA A 92 5.72 0.11 19.45
CA ALA A 92 4.40 -0.15 18.89
C ALA A 92 4.34 -0.01 17.35
N TRP A 93 5.49 0.14 16.68
CA TRP A 93 5.58 0.42 15.24
C TRP A 93 4.71 -0.52 14.40
N ALA A 94 4.72 -1.81 14.71
CA ALA A 94 4.01 -2.83 13.94
C ALA A 94 2.49 -2.61 14.00
N ARG A 95 1.99 -2.15 15.15
CA ARG A 95 0.56 -1.87 15.33
C ARG A 95 0.17 -0.62 14.57
N THR A 96 1.01 0.41 14.64
CA THR A 96 0.78 1.70 13.96
C THR A 96 0.72 1.54 12.44
N LEU A 97 1.54 0.65 11.86
CA LEU A 97 1.57 0.45 10.41
C LEU A 97 0.59 -0.62 9.91
N ARG A 98 0.00 -1.43 10.81
CA ARG A 98 -0.86 -2.56 10.45
C ARG A 98 -2.04 -2.12 9.58
N ASP A 99 -2.84 -1.19 10.09
CA ASP A 99 -4.10 -0.80 9.44
C ASP A 99 -3.82 -0.16 8.08
N GLN A 100 -2.73 0.61 7.97
CA GLN A 100 -2.28 1.16 6.69
C GLN A 100 -1.88 0.08 5.69
N ILE A 101 -1.19 -0.97 6.11
CA ILE A 101 -0.78 -2.07 5.22
C ILE A 101 -2.02 -2.86 4.76
N VAL A 102 -2.97 -3.13 5.67
CA VAL A 102 -4.23 -3.82 5.34
C VAL A 102 -5.02 -3.02 4.31
N GLU A 103 -5.18 -1.71 4.51
CA GLU A 103 -5.84 -0.81 3.55
C GLU A 103 -5.16 -0.87 2.17
N LEU A 104 -3.83 -0.80 2.11
CA LEU A 104 -3.10 -0.83 0.83
C LEU A 104 -3.21 -2.18 0.13
N LEU A 105 -3.22 -3.29 0.88
CA LEU A 105 -3.42 -4.63 0.32
C LEU A 105 -4.83 -4.78 -0.24
N GLN A 106 -5.83 -4.21 0.43
CA GLN A 106 -7.21 -4.15 -0.06
C GLN A 106 -7.29 -3.31 -1.33
N GLU A 107 -6.70 -2.12 -1.37
CA GLU A 107 -6.61 -1.28 -2.59
C GLU A 107 -6.00 -2.04 -3.77
N GLN A 108 -4.93 -2.83 -3.53
CA GLN A 108 -4.31 -3.65 -4.57
C GLN A 108 -5.24 -4.75 -5.06
N SER A 109 -6.01 -5.37 -4.16
CA SER A 109 -6.94 -6.45 -4.51
C SER A 109 -8.20 -5.94 -5.23
N GLU A 110 -8.64 -4.72 -4.94
CA GLU A 110 -9.79 -4.07 -5.58
C GLU A 110 -9.45 -3.49 -6.97
N ALA A 111 -8.17 -3.40 -7.34
CA ALA A 111 -7.74 -2.96 -8.66
C ALA A 111 -6.90 -4.04 -9.36
N PRO A 112 -7.54 -4.78 -10.26
CA PRO A 112 -7.46 -4.35 -11.65
C PRO A 112 -8.84 -3.94 -12.13
N ILE A 113 -8.95 -2.80 -12.81
CA ILE A 113 -9.94 -2.71 -13.89
C ILE A 113 -9.55 -3.87 -14.79
N GLU A 114 -10.27 -4.99 -14.72
CA GLU A 114 -10.10 -6.05 -15.70
C GLU A 114 -10.23 -5.34 -17.03
N GLN A 115 -9.16 -5.34 -17.83
CA GLN A 115 -9.28 -5.01 -19.24
C GLN A 115 -10.20 -6.09 -19.80
N ARG A 116 -11.51 -5.84 -19.74
CA ARG A 116 -12.47 -6.63 -20.49
C ARG A 116 -11.97 -6.58 -21.92
N ALA A 117 -11.82 -7.77 -22.52
CA ALA A 117 -11.59 -7.86 -23.94
C ALA A 117 -12.61 -6.94 -24.63
N TRP A 118 -12.13 -6.15 -25.59
CA TRP A 118 -12.96 -5.19 -26.31
C TRP A 118 -14.26 -5.87 -26.74
N ASP A 119 -15.40 -5.32 -26.29
CA ASP A 119 -16.72 -5.87 -26.55
C ASP A 119 -17.41 -5.02 -27.64
N PRO A 120 -17.81 -5.61 -28.78
CA PRO A 120 -18.56 -4.89 -29.81
C PRO A 120 -19.89 -4.30 -29.32
N ALA A 121 -20.42 -4.70 -28.17
CA ALA A 121 -21.53 -4.02 -27.51
C ALA A 121 -21.24 -2.53 -27.25
N LEU A 122 -19.98 -2.13 -27.11
CA LEU A 122 -19.58 -0.73 -26.95
C LEU A 122 -19.82 0.11 -28.20
N LEU A 123 -19.86 -0.51 -29.39
CA LEU A 123 -20.22 0.18 -30.64
C LEU A 123 -21.70 0.56 -30.71
N ALA A 124 -22.55 -0.04 -29.87
CA ALA A 124 -23.97 0.31 -29.80
C ALA A 124 -24.20 1.67 -29.12
N TYR A 125 -23.22 2.18 -28.39
CA TYR A 125 -23.28 3.49 -27.76
C TYR A 125 -22.62 4.53 -28.66
N SER A 126 -23.31 5.64 -28.87
CA SER A 126 -22.71 6.80 -29.50
C SER A 126 -21.76 7.51 -28.53
N ASP A 127 -20.76 8.21 -29.07
CA ASP A 127 -19.84 9.04 -28.27
C ASP A 127 -20.58 10.04 -27.38
N ALA A 128 -21.70 10.59 -27.86
CA ALA A 128 -22.55 11.51 -27.10
C ALA A 128 -23.20 10.84 -25.87
N ALA A 129 -23.63 9.59 -25.99
CA ALA A 129 -24.23 8.84 -24.88
C ALA A 129 -23.18 8.48 -23.81
N LEU A 130 -21.97 8.14 -24.23
CA LEU A 130 -20.84 7.86 -23.32
C LEU A 130 -20.42 9.13 -22.55
N GLN A 131 -20.34 10.27 -23.23
CA GLN A 131 -20.01 11.54 -22.58
C GLN A 131 -21.07 11.98 -21.57
N GLU A 132 -22.35 11.75 -21.85
CA GLU A 132 -23.44 12.06 -20.93
C GLU A 132 -23.42 11.16 -19.69
N GLU A 133 -23.13 9.87 -19.87
CA GLU A 133 -22.96 8.92 -18.75
C GLU A 133 -21.76 9.29 -17.86
N LEU A 134 -20.64 9.71 -18.45
CA LEU A 134 -19.49 10.21 -17.70
C LEU A 134 -19.83 11.46 -16.89
N ARG A 135 -20.54 12.43 -17.48
CA ARG A 135 -21.02 13.62 -16.76
C ARG A 135 -21.96 13.29 -15.61
N ARG A 136 -22.81 12.27 -15.77
CA ARG A 136 -23.69 11.81 -14.68
C ARG A 136 -22.89 11.28 -13.49
N ARG A 137 -21.82 10.51 -13.75
CA ARG A 137 -20.99 9.91 -12.70
C ARG A 137 -20.11 10.93 -11.99
N ASP A 138 -19.53 11.88 -12.73
CA ASP A 138 -18.76 13.00 -12.14
C ASP A 138 -19.60 13.89 -11.21
N ARG A 139 -20.94 13.83 -11.33
CA ARG A 139 -21.86 14.60 -10.49
C ARG A 139 -22.26 13.87 -9.19
N VAL A 140 -21.89 12.60 -9.02
CA VAL A 140 -22.23 11.82 -7.82
C VAL A 140 -21.02 11.74 -6.88
N GLU A 141 -20.89 12.75 -6.02
CA GLU A 141 -20.11 12.72 -4.76
C GLU A 141 -21.03 12.29 -3.59
N PRO A 142 -20.49 11.90 -2.41
CA PRO A 142 -20.90 10.73 -1.62
C PRO A 142 -22.28 10.82 -0.93
N PRO A 143 -22.82 9.70 -0.41
CA PRO A 143 -24.07 9.71 0.35
C PRO A 143 -24.00 10.66 1.55
N ALA A 144 -25.12 11.33 1.79
CA ALA A 144 -25.30 12.25 2.91
C ALA A 144 -25.00 11.56 4.26
N ASP A 145 -24.23 12.26 5.08
CA ASP A 145 -23.92 11.97 6.47
C ASP A 145 -25.23 11.81 7.28
N ASP A 146 -25.59 10.58 7.62
CA ASP A 146 -26.64 10.26 8.60
C ASP A 146 -26.10 10.55 10.01
N SER A 147 -25.85 11.83 10.29
CA SER A 147 -25.64 12.34 11.63
C SER A 147 -26.98 12.38 12.36
N VAL A 148 -27.29 11.28 13.04
CA VAL A 148 -28.26 11.22 14.14
C VAL A 148 -27.79 12.12 15.28
N ASN A 149 -28.51 13.21 15.51
CA ASN A 149 -28.65 13.92 16.79
C ASN A 149 -29.90 14.80 16.62
N GLY A 150 -30.96 14.72 17.41
CA GLY A 150 -31.07 14.37 18.81
C GLY A 150 -32.04 15.39 19.40
N GLU A 151 -33.35 15.13 19.28
CA GLU A 151 -34.39 15.90 19.99
C GLU A 151 -35.39 14.93 20.61
N ARG A 152 -35.19 14.63 21.89
CA ARG A 152 -36.13 14.90 23.00
C ARG A 152 -35.67 14.22 24.29
#